data_AF-A0A5N6WT92-F1
#
_entry.id   AF-A0A5N6WT92-F1
#
_cell.length_a   1.000
_cell.length_b   1.000
_cell.length_c   1.000
_cell.angle_alpha   90.00
_cell.angle_beta   90.00
_cell.angle_gamma   90.00
#
_symmetry.space_group_name_H-M   'P 1'
#
loop_
_entity.id
_entity.type
_entity.pdbx_description
1 polymer ?
#
loop_
_entity_poly.entity_id
_entity_poly.type
_entity_poly.pdbx_seq_one_letter_code
_entity_poly.pdbx_strand_id
1 'polypeptide(L)'
;MDYHHDEGIWSKYSRSKAGNVLHAVEYARRAGSKRIIGMSLNPGNFVTNLQQSMPQLQLAMFKLISHPPNNGVYTELFAGLHPSIMEENNGGWVAPFGKLEPVRKDLLDISLCRKYWEWCETQVTPYM
;
A
#
# COMPACT_ATOMS: atom_id res chain seq x y z
N MET A 1 0.32 12.43 9.07
CA MET A 1 1.76 12.30 9.36
C MET A 1 2.16 13.53 10.11
N ASP A 2 2.75 13.38 11.30
CA ASP A 2 3.22 14.52 12.08
C ASP A 2 4.71 14.69 11.79
N TYR A 3 5.07 15.75 11.07
CA TYR A 3 6.45 16.05 10.72
C TYR A 3 7.15 16.92 11.77
N HIS A 4 6.51 17.17 12.92
CA HIS A 4 7.12 17.92 14.03
C HIS A 4 8.19 17.10 14.77
N HIS A 5 8.25 15.78 14.56
CA HIS A 5 9.30 14.92 15.09
C HIS A 5 10.12 14.29 13.96
N ASP A 6 11.45 14.36 14.07
CA ASP A 6 12.33 13.68 13.12
C ASP A 6 12.40 12.20 13.45
N GLU A 7 11.95 11.37 12.52
CA GLU A 7 11.96 9.92 12.62
C GLU A 7 12.89 9.29 11.59
N GLY A 8 13.34 8.06 11.87
CA GLY A 8 14.14 7.28 10.95
C GLY A 8 13.45 7.05 9.59
N ILE A 9 14.23 6.98 8.53
CA ILE A 9 13.75 6.81 7.14
C ILE A 9 12.82 5.59 6.98
N TRP A 10 13.12 4.49 7.68
CA TRP A 10 12.31 3.27 7.65
C TRP A 10 10.95 3.42 8.34
N SER A 11 10.88 4.20 9.42
CA SER A 11 9.61 4.49 10.10
C SER A 11 8.72 5.37 9.22
N LYS A 12 9.30 6.41 8.61
CA LYS A 12 8.61 7.28 7.64
C LYS A 12 8.10 6.48 6.44
N TYR A 13 8.96 5.63 5.86
CA TYR A 13 8.58 4.75 4.75
C TYR A 13 7.47 3.77 5.13
N SER A 14 7.59 3.08 6.27
CA SER A 14 6.57 2.11 6.72
C SER A 14 5.23 2.78 6.98
N ARG A 15 5.24 4.00 7.52
CA ARG A 15 4.04 4.81 7.75
C ARG A 15 3.38 5.24 6.43
N SER A 16 4.16 5.61 5.41
CA SER A 16 3.58 5.94 4.10
C SER A 16 2.95 4.71 3.44
N LYS A 17 3.55 3.53 3.58
CA LYS A 17 2.96 2.27 3.10
C LYS A 17 1.70 1.87 3.86
N ALA A 18 1.68 2.04 5.18
CA ALA A 18 0.46 1.88 5.97
C ALA A 18 -0.65 2.85 5.52
N GLY A 19 -0.27 4.08 5.17
CA GLY A 19 -1.17 5.10 4.61
C GLY A 19 -1.91 4.64 3.34
N ASN A 20 -1.24 3.91 2.45
CA ASN A 20 -1.89 3.36 1.25
C ASN A 20 -3.02 2.38 1.59
N VAL A 21 -2.85 1.57 2.64
CA VAL A 21 -3.88 0.63 3.12
C VAL A 21 -5.06 1.40 3.71
N LEU A 22 -4.78 2.39 4.58
CA LEU A 22 -5.82 3.26 5.16
C LEU A 22 -6.64 3.96 4.06
N HIS A 23 -5.98 4.44 3.00
CA HIS A 23 -6.64 5.02 1.85
C HIS A 23 -7.53 4.02 1.10
N ALA A 24 -7.05 2.80 0.85
CA ALA A 24 -7.85 1.79 0.16
C ALA A 24 -9.11 1.41 0.95
N VAL A 25 -8.99 1.25 2.27
CA VAL A 25 -10.11 0.96 3.18
C VAL A 25 -11.12 2.12 3.19
N GLU A 26 -10.66 3.37 3.36
CA GLU A 26 -11.58 4.52 3.36
C GLU A 26 -12.20 4.77 1.98
N TYR A 27 -11.42 4.58 0.90
CA TYR A 27 -11.92 4.69 -0.46
C TYR A 27 -13.02 3.67 -0.72
N ALA A 28 -12.81 2.40 -0.36
CA ALA A 28 -13.82 1.34 -0.45
C ALA A 28 -15.13 1.74 0.23
N ARG A 29 -15.04 2.31 1.45
CA ARG A 29 -16.19 2.79 2.22
C ARG A 29 -16.90 3.97 1.55
N ARG A 30 -16.15 4.91 0.97
CA ARG A 30 -16.68 6.12 0.30
C ARG A 30 -17.24 5.85 -1.09
N ALA A 31 -16.64 4.89 -1.81
CA ALA A 31 -17.10 4.46 -3.11
C ALA A 31 -18.49 3.81 -3.02
N GLY A 32 -18.79 3.14 -1.91
CA GLY A 32 -20.10 2.52 -1.67
C GLY A 32 -20.47 1.54 -2.79
N SER A 33 -21.70 1.61 -3.28
CA SER A 33 -22.23 0.72 -4.33
C SER A 33 -21.82 1.11 -5.77
N LYS A 34 -20.81 1.98 -5.96
CA LYS A 34 -20.41 2.49 -7.29
C LYS A 34 -19.76 1.44 -8.22
N ARG A 35 -19.85 0.14 -7.92
CA ARG A 35 -19.20 -0.97 -8.65
C ARG A 35 -17.69 -0.77 -8.83
N ILE A 36 -17.06 -0.05 -7.90
CA ILE A 36 -15.62 0.18 -7.87
C ILE A 36 -15.08 -0.51 -6.62
N ILE A 37 -14.07 -1.35 -6.81
CA ILE A 37 -13.36 -2.04 -5.73
C ILE A 37 -12.06 -1.26 -5.46
N GLY A 38 -11.90 -0.75 -4.24
CA GLY A 38 -10.66 -0.17 -3.75
C GLY A 38 -9.83 -1.24 -3.06
N MET A 39 -8.61 -1.48 -3.50
CA MET A 39 -7.71 -2.43 -2.84
C MET A 39 -6.31 -1.85 -2.68
N SER A 40 -5.59 -2.36 -1.69
CA SER A 40 -4.18 -2.12 -1.51
C SER A 40 -3.40 -3.42 -1.73
N LEU A 41 -2.14 -3.32 -2.13
CA LEU A 41 -1.32 -4.49 -2.42
C LEU A 41 0.15 -4.24 -2.13
N ASN A 42 0.88 -5.34 -1.94
CA ASN A 42 2.34 -5.36 -1.92
C ASN A 42 2.81 -6.25 -3.07
N PRO A 43 3.50 -5.69 -4.08
CA PRO A 43 3.94 -6.49 -5.21
C PRO A 43 5.02 -7.50 -4.81
N GLY A 44 5.80 -7.23 -3.75
CA GLY A 44 6.95 -8.02 -3.31
C GLY A 44 8.25 -7.22 -3.29
N ASN A 45 9.36 -7.91 -2.98
CA ASN A 45 10.69 -7.31 -2.97
C ASN A 45 11.35 -7.51 -4.34
N PHE A 46 11.62 -6.42 -5.04
CA PHE A 46 12.29 -6.44 -6.34
C PHE A 46 13.37 -5.39 -6.38
N VAL A 47 14.47 -5.73 -7.03
CA VAL A 47 15.52 -4.76 -7.36
C VAL A 47 15.04 -3.95 -8.55
N THR A 48 14.66 -2.71 -8.30
CA THR A 48 14.29 -1.71 -9.30
C THR A 48 15.10 -0.44 -9.05
N ASN A 49 14.77 0.65 -9.74
CA ASN A 49 15.38 1.95 -9.47
C ASN A 49 15.04 2.49 -8.07
N LEU A 50 14.11 1.87 -7.33
CA LEU A 50 13.79 2.25 -5.95
C LEU A 50 15.01 2.13 -5.02
N GLN A 51 15.89 1.16 -5.26
CA GLN A 51 17.07 0.90 -4.43
C GLN A 51 18.34 1.60 -4.94
N GLN A 52 18.23 2.49 -5.94
CA GLN A 52 19.40 3.13 -6.57
C GLN A 52 20.25 3.97 -5.60
N SER A 53 19.64 4.48 -4.53
CA SER A 53 20.30 5.26 -3.47
C SER A 53 20.67 4.44 -2.24
N MET A 54 20.41 3.12 -2.23
CA MET A 54 20.78 2.28 -1.10
C MET A 54 22.30 2.11 -0.99
N PRO A 55 22.88 2.17 0.23
CA PRO A 55 24.26 1.76 0.46
C PRO A 55 24.52 0.34 -0.06
N GLN A 56 25.71 0.09 -0.61
CA GLN A 56 26.03 -1.17 -1.30
C GLN A 56 25.79 -2.42 -0.44
N LEU A 57 26.16 -2.37 0.84
CA LEU A 57 25.92 -3.49 1.77
C LEU A 57 24.42 -3.75 1.98
N GLN A 58 23.62 -2.68 2.08
CA GLN A 58 22.17 -2.81 2.21
C GLN A 58 21.52 -3.35 0.93
N LEU A 59 21.99 -2.91 -0.24
CA LEU A 59 21.53 -3.44 -1.52
C LEU A 59 21.87 -4.93 -1.67
N ALA A 60 23.06 -5.35 -1.21
CA ALA A 60 23.45 -6.76 -1.21
C ALA A 60 22.52 -7.61 -0.32
N MET A 61 22.19 -7.13 0.88
CA MET A 61 21.23 -7.79 1.76
C MET A 61 19.81 -7.81 1.15
N PHE A 62 19.38 -6.72 0.53
CA PHE A 62 18.06 -6.64 -0.12
C PHE A 62 17.94 -7.61 -1.31
N LYS A 63 19.02 -7.82 -2.07
CA LYS A 63 19.07 -8.79 -3.17
C LYS A 63 18.81 -10.22 -2.71
N LEU A 64 19.21 -10.60 -1.49
CA LEU A 64 18.97 -11.95 -0.95
C LEU A 64 17.49 -12.25 -0.70
N ILE A 65 16.70 -11.23 -0.43
CA ILE A 65 15.24 -11.34 -0.20
C ILE A 65 14.42 -10.88 -1.41
N SER A 66 15.08 -10.57 -2.52
CA SER A 66 14.43 -10.09 -3.74
C SER A 66 14.11 -11.24 -4.69
N HIS A 67 13.04 -11.06 -5.47
CA HIS A 67 12.63 -11.98 -6.51
C HIS A 67 12.85 -11.36 -7.91
N PRO A 68 12.73 -12.15 -9.00
CA PRO A 68 12.69 -11.60 -10.34
C PRO A 68 11.55 -10.55 -10.48
N PRO A 69 11.80 -9.36 -11.06
CA PRO A 69 10.83 -8.27 -11.14
C PRO A 69 9.50 -8.64 -11.79
N ASN A 70 9.51 -9.58 -12.73
CA ASN A 70 8.32 -10.07 -13.43
C ASN A 70 7.24 -10.58 -12.48
N ASN A 71 7.63 -11.10 -11.31
CA ASN A 71 6.66 -11.63 -10.35
C ASN A 71 5.84 -10.53 -9.66
N GLY A 72 6.35 -9.31 -9.58
CA GLY A 72 5.62 -8.17 -9.00
C GLY A 72 4.44 -7.77 -9.87
N VAL A 73 4.60 -7.86 -11.18
CA VAL A 73 3.55 -7.58 -12.17
C VAL A 73 2.36 -8.52 -11.98
N TYR A 74 2.60 -9.78 -11.61
CA TYR A 74 1.51 -10.73 -11.35
C TYR A 74 0.61 -10.33 -10.19
N THR A 75 1.16 -9.70 -9.13
CA THR A 75 0.34 -9.21 -8.02
C THR A 75 -0.59 -8.09 -8.48
N GLU A 76 -0.09 -7.15 -9.28
CA GLU A 76 -0.87 -6.04 -9.84
C GLU A 76 -1.96 -6.54 -10.80
N LEU A 77 -1.60 -7.43 -11.74
CA LEU A 77 -2.54 -8.03 -12.67
C LEU A 77 -3.60 -8.87 -11.96
N PHE A 78 -3.20 -9.61 -10.92
CA PHE A 78 -4.14 -10.37 -10.11
C PHE A 78 -5.15 -9.44 -9.43
N ALA A 79 -4.68 -8.41 -8.72
CA ALA A 79 -5.54 -7.47 -8.01
C ALA A 79 -6.46 -6.67 -8.94
N GLY A 80 -6.00 -6.34 -10.16
CA GLY A 80 -6.75 -5.50 -11.09
C GLY A 80 -7.67 -6.25 -12.06
N LEU A 81 -7.34 -7.48 -12.44
CA LEU A 81 -7.97 -8.16 -13.58
C LEU A 81 -8.47 -9.57 -13.30
N HIS A 82 -8.05 -10.21 -12.19
CA HIS A 82 -8.44 -11.59 -11.95
C HIS A 82 -9.92 -11.68 -11.57
N PRO A 83 -10.71 -12.60 -12.16
CA PRO A 83 -12.16 -12.69 -11.93
C PRO A 83 -12.55 -13.11 -10.52
N SER A 84 -11.59 -13.57 -9.69
CA SER A 84 -11.85 -13.81 -8.27
C SER A 84 -11.85 -12.54 -7.43
N ILE A 85 -11.45 -11.39 -7.98
CA ILE A 85 -11.53 -10.11 -7.28
C ILE A 85 -12.94 -9.57 -7.44
N MET A 86 -13.69 -9.70 -6.37
CA MET A 86 -15.12 -9.42 -6.29
C MET A 86 -15.40 -8.38 -5.20
N GLU A 87 -16.65 -7.93 -5.09
CA GLU A 87 -17.06 -6.88 -4.14
C GLU A 87 -16.72 -7.22 -2.67
N GLU A 88 -16.69 -8.50 -2.32
CA GLU A 88 -16.24 -9.01 -1.02
C GLU A 88 -14.77 -8.70 -0.70
N ASN A 89 -13.95 -8.38 -1.70
CA ASN A 89 -12.56 -7.99 -1.53
C ASN A 89 -12.37 -6.47 -1.43
N ASN A 90 -13.45 -5.68 -1.47
CA ASN A 90 -13.39 -4.23 -1.38
C ASN A 90 -12.82 -3.77 -0.03
N GLY A 91 -11.81 -2.91 -0.07
CA GLY A 91 -11.00 -2.51 1.08
C GLY A 91 -9.91 -3.53 1.46
N GLY A 92 -9.73 -4.58 0.66
CA GLY A 92 -8.83 -5.70 0.95
C GLY A 92 -7.35 -5.46 0.65
N TRP A 93 -6.58 -6.52 0.87
CA TRP A 93 -5.13 -6.55 0.69
C TRP A 93 -4.69 -7.73 -0.16
N VAL A 94 -3.84 -7.46 -1.16
CA VAL A 94 -3.17 -8.49 -1.95
C VAL A 94 -1.69 -8.54 -1.58
N ALA A 95 -1.26 -9.66 -1.01
CA ALA A 95 0.14 -9.95 -0.72
C ALA A 95 0.88 -10.46 -1.98
N PRO A 96 2.22 -10.48 -1.96
CA PRO A 96 3.02 -10.86 -3.12
C PRO A 96 2.61 -12.20 -3.70
N PHE A 97 2.67 -12.29 -5.03
CA PHE A 97 2.27 -13.45 -5.83
C PHE A 97 0.76 -13.70 -5.83
N GLY A 98 -0.04 -12.62 -5.77
CA GLY A 98 -1.49 -12.68 -5.98
C GLY A 98 -2.26 -13.38 -4.86
N LYS A 99 -1.85 -13.18 -3.60
CA LYS A 99 -2.50 -13.83 -2.45
C LYS A 99 -3.44 -12.86 -1.76
N LEU A 100 -4.71 -13.23 -1.63
CA LEU A 100 -5.64 -12.53 -0.75
C LEU A 100 -5.29 -12.88 0.69
N GLU A 101 -4.93 -11.86 1.47
CA GLU A 101 -4.54 -12.00 2.87
C GLU A 101 -5.34 -11.01 3.71
N PRO A 102 -5.63 -11.32 4.98
CA PRO A 102 -6.30 -10.39 5.87
C PRO A 102 -5.52 -9.08 6.01
N VAL A 103 -6.22 -7.96 5.93
CA VAL A 103 -5.66 -6.64 6.25
C VAL A 103 -5.24 -6.64 7.73
N ARG A 104 -4.11 -6.00 8.03
CA ARG A 104 -3.65 -5.82 9.41
C ARG A 104 -4.72 -5.09 10.23
N LYS A 105 -5.11 -5.64 11.38
CA LYS A 105 -6.32 -5.22 12.13
C LYS A 105 -6.34 -3.74 12.53
N ASP A 106 -5.19 -3.17 12.88
CA ASP A 106 -5.04 -1.76 13.22
C ASP A 106 -5.30 -0.82 12.03
N LEU A 107 -5.09 -1.30 10.80
CA LEU A 107 -5.34 -0.55 9.57
C LEU A 107 -6.81 -0.63 9.11
N LEU A 108 -7.65 -1.37 9.84
CA LEU A 108 -9.10 -1.42 9.63
C LEU A 108 -9.87 -0.48 10.56
N ASP A 109 -9.18 0.27 11.43
CA ASP A 109 -9.83 1.27 12.28
C ASP A 109 -10.40 2.40 11.40
N ILE A 110 -11.73 2.44 11.30
CA ILE A 110 -12.45 3.41 10.48
C ILE A 110 -12.20 4.85 10.93
N SER A 111 -12.01 5.08 12.23
CA SER A 111 -11.72 6.41 12.75
C SER A 111 -10.35 6.90 12.27
N LEU A 112 -9.35 6.01 12.28
CA LEU A 112 -8.01 6.28 11.77
C LEU A 112 -8.01 6.47 10.24
N CYS A 113 -8.71 5.60 9.51
CA CYS A 113 -8.84 5.68 8.06
C CYS A 113 -9.44 7.02 7.61
N ARG A 114 -10.54 7.43 8.26
CA ARG A 114 -11.18 8.73 8.00
C ARG A 114 -10.25 9.90 8.32
N LYS A 115 -9.63 9.89 9.51
CA LYS A 115 -8.71 10.94 9.95
C LYS A 115 -7.53 11.08 8.98
N TYR A 116 -7.01 9.97 8.49
CA TYR A 116 -5.92 9.97 7.53
C TYR A 116 -6.35 10.55 6.18
N TRP A 117 -7.53 10.18 5.68
CA TRP A 117 -8.11 10.75 4.45
C TRP A 117 -8.27 12.26 4.53
N GLU A 118 -8.92 12.76 5.59
CA GLU A 118 -9.17 14.20 5.80
C GLU A 118 -7.85 14.98 5.96
N TRP A 119 -6.88 14.38 6.65
CA TRP A 119 -5.54 14.95 6.75
C TRP A 119 -4.89 15.06 5.37
N CYS A 120 -4.95 14.02 4.54
CA CYS A 120 -4.43 14.04 3.18
C CYS A 120 -5.12 15.12 2.33
N GLU A 121 -6.45 15.21 2.35
CA GLU A 121 -7.22 16.28 1.68
C GLU A 121 -6.71 17.66 2.11
N THR A 122 -6.54 17.89 3.42
CA THR A 122 -5.99 19.15 3.94
C THR A 122 -4.58 19.44 3.43
N GLN A 123 -3.71 18.43 3.34
CA GLN A 123 -2.33 18.62 2.87
C GLN A 123 -2.27 18.95 1.37
N VAL A 124 -3.19 18.42 0.56
CA VAL A 124 -3.20 18.65 -0.88
C VAL A 124 -3.94 19.92 -1.29
N THR A 125 -4.81 20.48 -0.44
CA THR A 125 -5.56 21.72 -0.72
C THR A 125 -4.72 22.88 -1.28
N PRO A 126 -3.51 23.19 -0.77
CA PRO A 126 -2.69 24.28 -1.32
C PRO A 126 -2.17 24.04 -2.75
N TYR A 127 -2.32 22.82 -3.28
CA TYR A 127 -1.82 22.39 -4.59
C TYR A 127 -2.96 22.04 -5.58
N MET A 128 -4.21 22.24 -5.18
CA MET A 128 -5.40 22.10 -6.03
C MET A 128 -5.83 23.46 -6.58
#